data_AF-A0A9J6ZHQ8-F1
#
_entry.id   AF-A0A9J6ZHQ8-F1
#
_cell.length_a   1.000
_cell.length_b   1.000
_cell.length_c   1.000
_cell.angle_alpha   90.00
_cell.angle_beta   90.00
_cell.angle_gamma   90.00
#
_symmetry.space_group_name_H-M   'P 1'
#
loop_
_entity.id
_entity.type
_entity.pdbx_description
1 polymer ?
#
loop_
_entity_poly.entity_id
_entity_poly.type
_entity_poly.pdbx_seq_one_letter_code
_entity_poly.pdbx_strand_id
1 'polypeptide(L)'
;MNPSRKLLLVCFYIVLLTGCWDQNLLKDTKLVMTSGFDVTKEGKLLGTIVIPIFTSSEGGAKVAESQIVSGEGDTTMDIEKELDLKISGQFDASKMIVILFGEEYAKQDIRPGLDLFYRDSKRTLVSNAAVVKGRANDLLNIKLNEKGSISAYLDGLFEGAQTDSVIPRQTRPMYSDLYDPATDIILPFIESKGNEAQFIGLALFDDAKYTGQNLDTTESTMYMLLADMRNKYAEIKVKVHENEVPESNNYIYISVLKSDRKLTVRGQDPDNISAHIQLNLKIEIIEDPKNNLDSFKKIDDLEKVTTEKLTELANTVIQKLQEANSDSLAIGRRLIAYHHNTWEKINWTEKYPTIEFDTNVKVEIVKHGIFN
;
A
#
# COMPACT_ATOMS: atom_id res chain seq x y z
N MET A 1 -40.84 -45.74 -25.69
CA MET A 1 -39.99 -44.65 -26.24
C MET A 1 -39.28 -45.18 -27.48
N ASN A 2 -39.48 -44.57 -28.66
CA ASN A 2 -38.91 -45.04 -29.93
C ASN A 2 -37.38 -45.20 -29.84
N PRO A 3 -36.78 -46.23 -30.47
CA PRO A 3 -35.33 -46.47 -30.41
C PRO A 3 -34.51 -45.27 -30.92
N SER A 4 -35.02 -44.56 -31.92
CA SER A 4 -34.48 -43.29 -32.42
C SER A 4 -34.47 -42.17 -31.37
N ARG A 5 -35.49 -42.12 -30.48
CA ARG A 5 -35.59 -41.14 -29.40
C ARG A 5 -34.62 -41.45 -28.24
N LYS A 6 -34.35 -42.73 -27.98
CA LYS A 6 -33.32 -43.18 -27.02
C LYS A 6 -31.92 -42.84 -27.51
N LEU A 7 -31.64 -43.05 -28.80
CA LEU A 7 -30.35 -42.73 -29.41
C LEU A 7 -30.06 -41.21 -29.36
N LEU A 8 -31.07 -40.38 -29.64
CA LEU A 8 -30.97 -38.92 -29.53
C LEU A 8 -30.69 -38.44 -28.10
N LEU A 9 -31.34 -39.04 -27.10
CA LEU A 9 -31.10 -38.76 -25.68
C LEU A 9 -29.67 -39.14 -25.27
N VAL A 10 -29.17 -40.30 -25.71
CA VAL A 10 -27.79 -40.74 -25.42
C VAL A 10 -26.78 -39.80 -26.08
N CYS A 11 -27.00 -39.38 -27.33
CA CYS A 11 -26.14 -38.39 -27.99
C CYS A 11 -26.15 -37.05 -27.24
N PHE A 12 -27.30 -36.62 -26.72
CA PHE A 12 -27.40 -35.41 -25.90
C PHE A 12 -26.60 -35.52 -24.59
N TYR A 13 -26.65 -36.68 -23.91
CA TYR A 13 -25.83 -36.93 -22.71
C TYR A 13 -24.31 -36.98 -23.00
N ILE A 14 -23.88 -37.44 -24.18
CA ILE A 14 -22.46 -37.46 -24.57
C ILE A 14 -21.92 -36.03 -24.77
N VAL A 15 -22.73 -35.12 -25.31
CA VAL A 15 -22.36 -33.70 -25.45
C VAL A 15 -22.25 -33.01 -24.08
N LEU A 16 -23.02 -33.47 -23.08
CA LEU A 16 -22.94 -32.97 -21.70
C LEU A 16 -21.74 -33.54 -20.90
N LEU A 17 -21.00 -34.51 -21.45
CA LEU A 17 -19.84 -35.15 -20.81
C LEU A 17 -18.49 -34.58 -21.27
N THR A 18 -18.44 -33.55 -22.13
CA THR A 18 -17.19 -32.89 -22.56
C THR A 18 -16.64 -31.91 -21.52
N GLY A 19 -16.80 -32.21 -20.24
CA GLY A 19 -16.31 -31.40 -19.13
C GLY A 19 -14.85 -31.72 -18.82
N CYS A 20 -14.04 -30.67 -18.64
CA CYS A 20 -12.65 -30.66 -18.17
C CYS A 20 -11.54 -30.96 -19.19
N TRP A 21 -11.53 -30.28 -20.34
CA TRP A 21 -10.31 -30.13 -21.15
C TRP A 21 -9.27 -29.19 -20.46
N ASP A 22 -9.72 -28.18 -19.71
CA ASP A 22 -8.85 -27.14 -19.11
C ASP A 22 -8.41 -27.46 -17.66
N GLN A 23 -7.92 -28.69 -17.39
CA GLN A 23 -7.40 -29.07 -16.08
C GLN A 23 -5.89 -28.80 -15.96
N ASN A 24 -5.52 -27.89 -15.06
CA ASN A 24 -4.13 -27.73 -14.61
C ASN A 24 -3.94 -28.51 -13.30
N LEU A 25 -3.11 -29.56 -13.34
CA LEU A 25 -2.81 -30.34 -12.15
C LEU A 25 -1.84 -29.57 -11.25
N LEU A 26 -2.17 -29.49 -9.95
CA LEU A 26 -1.33 -28.81 -8.95
C LEU A 26 0.13 -29.32 -8.90
N LYS A 27 0.36 -30.59 -9.27
CA LYS A 27 1.71 -31.19 -9.31
C LYS A 27 2.59 -30.60 -10.44
N ASP A 28 1.96 -30.09 -11.49
CA ASP A 28 2.62 -29.56 -12.70
C ASP A 28 2.69 -28.02 -12.67
N THR A 29 2.17 -27.41 -11.60
CA THR A 29 1.99 -25.96 -11.44
C THR A 29 2.92 -25.41 -10.36
N LYS A 30 3.46 -24.20 -10.59
CA LYS A 30 4.27 -23.46 -9.63
C LYS A 30 3.55 -22.19 -9.22
N LEU A 31 2.97 -22.23 -8.02
CA LEU A 31 2.28 -21.10 -7.42
C LEU A 31 3.29 -20.00 -7.07
N VAL A 32 3.21 -18.90 -7.80
CA VAL A 32 3.99 -17.69 -7.54
C VAL A 32 3.26 -16.87 -6.49
N MET A 33 3.93 -16.64 -5.36
CA MET A 33 3.36 -15.94 -4.21
C MET A 33 3.81 -14.47 -4.15
N THR A 34 5.01 -14.17 -4.63
CA THR A 34 5.54 -12.80 -4.72
C THR A 34 6.19 -12.58 -6.08
N SER A 35 5.97 -11.41 -6.66
CA SER A 35 6.71 -10.93 -7.83
C SER A 35 7.39 -9.60 -7.53
N GLY A 36 8.57 -9.40 -8.09
CA GLY A 36 9.33 -8.16 -8.08
C GLY A 36 9.61 -7.70 -9.51
N PHE A 37 9.48 -6.40 -9.76
CA PHE A 37 9.76 -5.78 -11.06
C PHE A 37 10.87 -4.74 -10.90
N ASP A 38 11.90 -4.88 -11.72
CA ASP A 38 13.04 -3.96 -11.81
C ASP A 38 13.28 -3.59 -13.29
N VAL A 39 14.12 -2.59 -13.51
CA VAL A 39 14.67 -2.27 -14.84
C VAL A 39 16.17 -2.61 -14.86
N THR A 40 16.64 -3.24 -15.94
CA THR A 40 18.07 -3.54 -16.14
C THR A 40 18.82 -2.31 -16.66
N LYS A 41 20.17 -2.38 -16.69
CA LYS A 41 21.00 -1.29 -17.23
C LYS A 41 20.77 -1.07 -18.72
N GLU A 42 20.36 -2.12 -19.41
CA GLU A 42 20.04 -2.16 -20.83
C GLU A 42 18.60 -1.70 -21.13
N GLY A 43 17.83 -1.34 -20.10
CA GLY A 43 16.45 -0.86 -20.22
C GLY A 43 15.40 -1.96 -20.36
N LYS A 44 15.76 -3.24 -20.12
CA LYS A 44 14.81 -4.35 -20.12
C LYS A 44 14.08 -4.46 -18.78
N LEU A 45 12.92 -5.09 -18.80
CA LEU A 45 12.22 -5.48 -17.58
C LEU A 45 12.92 -6.70 -16.98
N LEU A 46 13.17 -6.66 -15.68
CA LEU A 46 13.58 -7.81 -14.89
C LEU A 46 12.42 -8.19 -13.98
N GLY A 47 11.90 -9.40 -14.14
CA GLY A 47 10.91 -9.98 -13.23
C GLY A 47 11.55 -11.03 -12.34
N THR A 48 11.33 -10.92 -11.04
CA THR A 48 11.77 -11.89 -10.04
C THR A 48 10.56 -12.50 -9.36
N ILE A 49 10.50 -13.82 -9.26
CA ILE A 49 9.38 -14.54 -8.65
C ILE A 49 9.84 -15.34 -7.45
N VAL A 50 8.92 -15.50 -6.50
CA VAL A 50 9.09 -16.34 -5.33
C VAL A 50 8.06 -17.46 -5.36
N ILE A 51 8.56 -18.70 -5.37
CA ILE A 51 7.77 -19.92 -5.32
C ILE A 51 8.08 -20.63 -3.99
N PRO A 52 7.06 -20.96 -3.16
CA PRO A 52 7.28 -21.72 -1.95
C PRO A 52 7.63 -23.17 -2.28
N ILE A 53 8.67 -23.70 -1.64
CA ILE A 53 9.08 -25.10 -1.72
C ILE A 53 8.87 -25.74 -0.36
N PHE A 54 8.07 -26.81 -0.31
CA PHE A 54 7.84 -27.54 0.93
C PHE A 54 8.90 -28.63 1.09
N THR A 55 9.84 -28.43 2.00
CA THR A 55 10.83 -29.44 2.38
C THR A 55 10.37 -30.16 3.65
N SER A 56 10.60 -31.46 3.71
CA SER A 56 10.37 -32.25 4.92
C SER A 56 11.50 -31.96 5.91
N SER A 57 11.21 -31.39 7.07
CA SER A 57 12.20 -31.29 8.15
C SER A 57 12.34 -32.63 8.87
N GLU A 58 13.49 -32.87 9.50
CA GLU A 58 13.63 -33.93 10.49
C GLU A 58 12.57 -33.71 11.59
N GLY A 59 11.61 -34.61 11.71
CA GLY A 59 10.43 -34.46 12.58
C GLY A 59 9.07 -34.39 11.84
N GLY A 60 9.05 -34.36 10.51
CA GLY A 60 7.82 -34.44 9.71
C GLY A 60 7.06 -33.12 9.53
N ALA A 61 7.55 -32.01 10.10
CA ALA A 61 7.03 -30.68 9.78
C ALA A 61 7.47 -30.27 8.38
N LYS A 62 6.54 -29.78 7.56
CA LYS A 62 6.88 -29.19 6.26
C LYS A 62 7.32 -27.74 6.48
N VAL A 63 8.56 -27.42 6.15
CA VAL A 63 9.05 -26.04 6.15
C VAL A 63 8.92 -25.50 4.72
N ALA A 64 8.28 -24.35 4.56
CA ALA A 64 8.23 -23.66 3.28
C ALA A 64 9.50 -22.81 3.14
N GLU A 65 10.45 -23.27 2.33
CA GLU A 65 11.57 -22.44 1.87
C GLU A 65 11.17 -21.72 0.57
N SER A 66 12.01 -20.82 0.07
CA SER A 66 11.73 -20.02 -1.13
C SER A 66 12.64 -20.42 -2.28
N GLN A 67 12.05 -20.80 -3.42
CA GLN A 67 12.74 -20.79 -4.70
C GLN A 67 12.57 -19.39 -5.31
N ILE A 68 13.68 -18.71 -5.54
CA ILE A 68 13.70 -17.39 -6.17
C ILE A 68 14.28 -17.56 -7.57
N VAL A 69 13.54 -17.09 -8.57
CA VAL A 69 13.93 -17.18 -9.98
C VAL A 69 13.69 -15.84 -10.64
N SER A 70 14.62 -15.41 -11.50
CA SER A 70 14.49 -14.15 -12.24
C SER A 70 14.60 -14.38 -13.75
N GLY A 71 13.93 -13.54 -14.53
CA GLY A 71 13.97 -13.51 -16.00
C GLY A 71 13.91 -12.08 -16.52
N GLU A 72 14.48 -11.85 -17.70
CA GLU A 72 14.56 -10.55 -18.37
C GLU A 72 13.78 -10.55 -19.68
N GLY A 73 13.02 -9.49 -19.93
CA GLY A 73 12.21 -9.41 -21.13
C GLY A 73 11.92 -7.98 -21.53
N ASP A 74 11.50 -7.80 -22.78
CA ASP A 74 10.98 -6.52 -23.25
C ASP A 74 9.53 -6.30 -22.75
N THR A 75 8.81 -7.40 -22.46
CA THR A 75 7.46 -7.40 -21.90
C THR A 75 7.32 -8.36 -20.72
N THR A 76 6.26 -8.21 -19.92
CA THR A 76 5.91 -9.15 -18.84
C THR A 76 5.67 -10.58 -19.33
N MET A 77 5.17 -10.75 -20.56
CA MET A 77 5.01 -12.06 -21.19
C MET A 77 6.36 -12.69 -21.60
N ASP A 78 7.35 -11.88 -21.98
CA ASP A 78 8.70 -12.38 -22.25
C ASP A 78 9.38 -12.86 -20.97
N ILE A 79 9.23 -12.10 -19.88
CA ILE A 79 9.70 -12.52 -18.55
C ILE A 79 9.05 -13.86 -18.17
N GLU A 80 7.73 -13.99 -18.30
CA GLU A 80 7.03 -15.23 -17.95
C GLU A 80 7.52 -16.44 -18.76
N LYS A 81 7.69 -16.28 -20.08
CA LYS A 81 8.26 -17.32 -20.94
C LYS A 81 9.68 -17.71 -20.53
N GLU A 82 10.51 -16.75 -20.14
CA GLU A 82 11.86 -17.05 -19.65
C GLU A 82 11.83 -17.77 -18.30
N LEU A 83 10.93 -17.37 -17.40
CA LEU A 83 10.74 -18.00 -16.10
C LEU A 83 10.26 -19.46 -16.24
N ASP A 84 9.34 -19.75 -17.16
CA ASP A 84 8.87 -21.10 -17.49
C ASP A 84 10.00 -22.03 -17.94
N LEU A 85 11.05 -21.50 -18.57
CA LEU A 85 12.24 -22.29 -18.95
C LEU A 85 13.18 -22.58 -17.77
N LYS A 86 13.00 -21.91 -16.63
CA LYS A 86 13.85 -22.01 -15.44
C LYS A 86 13.18 -22.75 -14.27
N ILE A 87 11.90 -23.06 -14.36
CA ILE A 87 11.13 -23.76 -13.32
C ILE A 87 10.69 -25.15 -13.78
N SER A 88 10.63 -26.11 -12.85
CA SER A 88 10.16 -27.46 -13.13
C SER A 88 8.63 -27.54 -12.95
N GLY A 89 7.90 -26.95 -13.88
CA GLY A 89 6.43 -26.81 -13.88
C GLY A 89 5.99 -25.58 -14.70
N GLN A 90 4.72 -25.23 -14.63
CA GLN A 90 4.18 -24.04 -15.28
C GLN A 90 3.98 -22.90 -14.26
N PHE A 91 4.33 -21.68 -14.65
CA PHE A 91 4.08 -20.47 -13.89
C PHE A 91 2.57 -20.31 -13.59
N ASP A 92 2.22 -20.00 -12.34
CA ASP A 92 0.84 -19.68 -11.94
C ASP A 92 0.83 -18.58 -10.87
N ALA A 93 0.36 -17.39 -11.24
CA ALA A 93 0.20 -16.23 -10.35
C ALA A 93 -1.19 -16.09 -9.71
N SER A 94 -2.02 -17.14 -9.73
CA SER A 94 -3.36 -17.17 -9.10
C SER A 94 -3.35 -17.07 -7.57
N LYS A 95 -2.16 -17.16 -6.95
CA LYS A 95 -1.95 -17.02 -5.50
C LYS A 95 -0.95 -15.92 -5.14
N MET A 96 -0.70 -15.00 -6.07
CA MET A 96 0.18 -13.88 -5.78
C MET A 96 -0.44 -12.99 -4.70
N ILE A 97 0.31 -12.78 -3.62
CA ILE A 97 -0.09 -11.98 -2.46
C ILE A 97 0.71 -10.69 -2.34
N VAL A 98 1.92 -10.62 -2.92
CA VAL A 98 2.78 -9.43 -2.88
C VAL A 98 3.36 -9.11 -4.26
N ILE A 99 3.35 -7.83 -4.63
CA ILE A 99 4.04 -7.27 -5.79
C ILE A 99 5.01 -6.19 -5.30
N LEU A 100 6.26 -6.24 -5.75
CA LEU A 100 7.28 -5.26 -5.43
C LEU A 100 7.74 -4.53 -6.70
N PHE A 101 7.89 -3.23 -6.62
CA PHE A 101 8.46 -2.40 -7.68
C PHE A 101 9.79 -1.83 -7.20
N GLY A 102 10.89 -2.16 -7.85
CA GLY A 102 12.16 -1.49 -7.62
C GLY A 102 12.02 0.01 -7.90
N GLU A 103 12.72 0.83 -7.14
CA GLU A 103 12.59 2.29 -7.17
C GLU A 103 12.75 2.88 -8.58
N GLU A 104 13.74 2.42 -9.34
CA GLU A 104 14.00 2.91 -10.70
C GLU A 104 12.95 2.43 -11.72
N TYR A 105 12.34 1.27 -11.49
CA TYR A 105 11.19 0.83 -12.28
C TYR A 105 9.94 1.65 -11.91
N ALA A 106 9.73 1.90 -10.61
CA ALA A 106 8.58 2.66 -10.11
C ALA A 106 8.58 4.12 -10.59
N LYS A 107 9.74 4.73 -10.85
CA LYS A 107 9.85 6.08 -11.46
C LYS A 107 9.36 6.13 -12.91
N GLN A 108 9.17 4.98 -13.54
CA GLN A 108 8.56 4.86 -14.86
C GLN A 108 7.06 4.57 -14.69
N ASP A 109 6.35 4.48 -15.81
CA ASP A 109 4.96 4.03 -15.78
C ASP A 109 4.91 2.56 -15.37
N ILE A 110 4.28 2.25 -14.22
CA ILE A 110 4.23 0.87 -13.70
C ILE A 110 3.17 0.00 -14.38
N ARG A 111 2.25 0.58 -15.18
CA ARG A 111 1.13 -0.14 -15.82
C ARG A 111 1.57 -1.29 -16.72
N PRO A 112 2.63 -1.20 -17.54
CA PRO A 112 3.09 -2.32 -18.38
C PRO A 112 3.47 -3.57 -17.57
N GLY A 113 4.08 -3.40 -16.40
CA GLY A 113 4.37 -4.51 -15.46
C GLY A 113 3.12 -5.18 -14.89
N LEU A 114 1.98 -4.48 -14.94
CA LEU A 114 0.71 -4.93 -14.39
C LEU A 114 -0.30 -5.44 -15.44
N ASP A 115 -0.06 -5.18 -16.73
CA ASP A 115 -1.01 -5.47 -17.82
C ASP A 115 -1.46 -6.93 -17.81
N LEU A 116 -0.52 -7.87 -17.63
CA LEU A 116 -0.82 -9.30 -17.65
C LEU A 116 -1.69 -9.74 -16.46
N PHE A 117 -1.55 -9.11 -15.29
CA PHE A 117 -2.37 -9.42 -14.11
C PHE A 117 -3.83 -9.00 -14.28
N TYR A 118 -4.11 -8.03 -15.15
CA TYR A 118 -5.47 -7.59 -15.44
C TYR A 118 -6.14 -8.36 -16.58
N ARG A 119 -5.38 -8.73 -17.63
CA ARG A 119 -5.93 -9.42 -18.81
C ARG A 119 -6.30 -10.87 -18.55
N ASP A 120 -5.61 -11.53 -17.63
CA ASP A 120 -5.83 -12.94 -17.31
C ASP A 120 -6.65 -13.09 -16.03
N SER A 121 -7.90 -13.52 -16.18
CA SER A 121 -8.83 -13.76 -15.07
C SER A 121 -8.35 -14.82 -14.08
N LYS A 122 -7.33 -15.61 -14.42
CA LYS A 122 -6.74 -16.61 -13.51
C LYS A 122 -5.79 -15.96 -12.48
N ARG A 123 -5.42 -14.69 -12.63
CA ARG A 123 -4.47 -13.98 -11.74
C ARG A 123 -5.18 -13.21 -10.64
N THR A 124 -4.54 -13.11 -9.47
CA THR A 124 -5.09 -12.35 -8.35
C THR A 124 -5.01 -10.86 -8.61
N LEU A 125 -6.18 -10.20 -8.66
CA LEU A 125 -6.29 -8.75 -8.86
C LEU A 125 -6.05 -7.93 -7.59
N VAL A 126 -5.99 -8.58 -6.42
CA VAL A 126 -5.79 -7.94 -5.11
C VAL A 126 -4.56 -8.54 -4.44
N SER A 127 -3.42 -7.90 -4.63
CA SER A 127 -2.16 -8.22 -3.96
C SER A 127 -1.65 -6.97 -3.24
N ASN A 128 -0.98 -7.16 -2.11
CA ASN A 128 -0.22 -6.10 -1.48
C ASN A 128 0.85 -5.62 -2.46
N ALA A 129 1.04 -4.31 -2.59
CA ALA A 129 2.05 -3.72 -3.48
C ALA A 129 2.95 -2.77 -2.70
N ALA A 130 4.23 -2.67 -3.06
CA ALA A 130 5.16 -1.70 -2.47
C ALA A 130 6.23 -1.26 -3.48
N VAL A 131 6.74 -0.04 -3.28
CA VAL A 131 7.98 0.42 -3.89
C VAL A 131 9.15 0.04 -2.97
N VAL A 132 10.17 -0.57 -3.53
CA VAL A 132 11.40 -0.95 -2.84
C VAL A 132 12.45 0.11 -3.10
N LYS A 133 13.00 0.71 -2.04
CA LYS A 133 14.19 1.56 -2.14
C LYS A 133 15.37 0.71 -2.61
N GLY A 134 15.86 0.98 -3.83
CA GLY A 134 16.74 0.06 -4.56
C GLY A 134 15.97 -0.95 -5.41
N ARG A 135 16.47 -2.20 -5.49
CA ARG A 135 15.93 -3.22 -6.41
C ARG A 135 15.01 -4.21 -5.69
N ALA A 136 13.89 -4.55 -6.31
CA ALA A 136 12.98 -5.56 -5.78
C ALA A 136 13.65 -6.95 -5.71
N ASN A 137 14.43 -7.31 -6.72
CA ASN A 137 15.22 -8.54 -6.74
C ASN A 137 16.13 -8.67 -5.51
N ASP A 138 16.74 -7.58 -5.05
CA ASP A 138 17.68 -7.61 -3.93
C ASP A 138 16.93 -7.85 -2.60
N LEU A 139 15.77 -7.20 -2.40
CA LEU A 139 14.91 -7.43 -1.25
C LEU A 139 14.38 -8.87 -1.20
N LEU A 140 14.01 -9.44 -2.35
CA LEU A 140 13.52 -10.82 -2.42
C LEU A 140 14.60 -11.85 -2.09
N ASN A 141 15.88 -11.52 -2.27
CA ASN A 141 17.02 -12.39 -2.01
C ASN A 141 17.62 -12.26 -0.59
N ILE A 142 16.99 -11.51 0.32
CA ILE A 142 17.46 -11.43 1.71
C ILE A 142 17.44 -12.81 2.37
N LYS A 143 18.43 -13.08 3.23
CA LYS A 143 18.50 -14.33 3.98
C LYS A 143 17.76 -14.16 5.30
N LEU A 144 16.52 -14.63 5.37
CA LEU A 144 15.74 -14.62 6.60
C LEU A 144 16.51 -15.31 7.74
N ASN A 145 16.48 -14.71 8.92
CA ASN A 145 17.14 -15.24 10.12
C ASN A 145 16.50 -16.56 10.59
N GLU A 146 15.20 -16.72 10.36
CA GLU A 146 14.46 -17.97 10.60
C GLU A 146 14.18 -18.67 9.28
N LYS A 147 14.11 -20.01 9.30
CA LYS A 147 13.68 -20.76 8.13
C LYS A 147 12.23 -20.43 7.79
N GLY A 148 11.98 -19.94 6.58
CA GLY A 148 10.64 -19.59 6.15
C GLY A 148 10.57 -19.08 4.72
N SER A 149 9.34 -18.81 4.28
CA SER A 149 9.07 -18.25 2.97
C SER A 149 9.18 -16.72 3.03
N ILE A 150 9.96 -16.11 2.12
CA ILE A 150 10.03 -14.64 2.02
C ILE A 150 8.66 -14.04 1.70
N SER A 151 7.81 -14.75 0.95
CA SER A 151 6.43 -14.33 0.68
C SER A 151 5.58 -14.28 1.95
N ALA A 152 5.68 -15.29 2.83
CA ALA A 152 4.94 -15.30 4.09
C ALA A 152 5.47 -14.24 5.08
N TYR A 153 6.79 -14.03 5.11
CA TYR A 153 7.40 -12.95 5.88
C TYR A 153 6.91 -11.57 5.43
N LEU A 154 6.92 -11.30 4.13
CA LEU A 154 6.43 -10.04 3.58
C LEU A 154 4.94 -9.85 3.87
N ASP A 155 4.11 -10.89 3.68
CA ASP A 155 2.67 -10.82 3.98
C ASP A 155 2.39 -10.43 5.43
N GLY A 156 3.07 -11.07 6.39
CA GLY A 156 2.99 -10.71 7.81
C GLY A 156 3.49 -9.29 8.11
N LEU A 157 4.55 -8.84 7.41
CA LEU A 157 5.07 -7.48 7.53
C LEU A 157 4.03 -6.45 7.05
N PHE A 158 3.37 -6.69 5.91
CA PHE A 158 2.27 -5.87 5.42
C PHE A 158 1.10 -5.86 6.41
N GLU A 159 0.69 -7.02 6.93
CA GLU A 159 -0.41 -7.12 7.89
C GLU A 159 -0.14 -6.30 9.16
N GLY A 160 1.09 -6.36 9.69
CA GLY A 160 1.52 -5.55 10.83
C GLY A 160 1.40 -4.06 10.55
N ALA A 161 2.04 -3.57 9.48
CA ALA A 161 2.03 -2.15 9.14
C ALA A 161 0.63 -1.61 8.78
N GLN A 162 -0.23 -2.45 8.18
CA GLN A 162 -1.64 -2.12 7.96
C GLN A 162 -2.41 -2.03 9.27
N THR A 163 -2.14 -2.92 10.23
CA THR A 163 -2.79 -2.94 11.54
C THR A 163 -2.46 -1.67 12.34
N ASP A 164 -1.23 -1.18 12.21
CA ASP A 164 -0.70 0.00 12.89
C ASP A 164 -0.97 1.32 12.15
N SER A 165 -1.76 1.27 11.07
CA SER A 165 -2.08 2.43 10.21
C SER A 165 -0.85 3.18 9.70
N VAL A 166 0.26 2.47 9.45
CA VAL A 166 1.43 3.03 8.76
C VAL A 166 1.21 3.00 7.25
N ILE A 167 0.46 2.01 6.76
CA ILE A 167 0.18 1.83 5.33
C ILE A 167 -1.30 1.49 5.07
N PRO A 168 -1.84 1.81 3.87
CA PRO A 168 -3.20 1.46 3.53
C PRO A 168 -3.40 -0.05 3.37
N ARG A 169 -4.61 -0.52 3.73
CA ARG A 169 -5.05 -1.88 3.43
C ARG A 169 -5.52 -1.94 1.98
N GLN A 170 -4.96 -2.86 1.19
CA GLN A 170 -5.44 -3.10 -0.16
C GLN A 170 -6.78 -3.84 -0.10
N THR A 171 -7.87 -3.18 -0.49
CA THR A 171 -9.23 -3.75 -0.49
C THR A 171 -9.84 -3.89 -1.88
N ARG A 172 -9.23 -3.24 -2.88
CA ARG A 172 -9.63 -3.29 -4.28
C ARG A 172 -8.41 -3.45 -5.19
N PRO A 173 -8.58 -3.86 -6.44
CA PRO A 173 -7.48 -3.90 -7.39
C PRO A 173 -6.86 -2.52 -7.62
N MET A 174 -5.55 -2.40 -7.41
CA MET A 174 -4.79 -1.15 -7.63
C MET A 174 -4.97 -0.62 -9.06
N TYR A 175 -5.20 -1.50 -10.02
CA TYR A 175 -5.46 -1.15 -11.42
C TYR A 175 -6.65 -0.19 -11.58
N SER A 176 -7.69 -0.28 -10.73
CA SER A 176 -8.83 0.64 -10.81
C SER A 176 -8.46 2.09 -10.46
N ASP A 177 -7.44 2.26 -9.62
CA ASP A 177 -6.96 3.57 -9.17
C ASP A 177 -5.92 4.13 -10.14
N LEU A 178 -5.08 3.27 -10.73
CA LEU A 178 -4.08 3.64 -11.75
C LEU A 178 -4.64 4.22 -13.05
N TYR A 179 -5.95 4.10 -13.29
CA TYR A 179 -6.62 4.62 -14.49
C TYR A 179 -7.69 5.66 -14.15
N ASP A 180 -7.75 6.08 -12.88
CA ASP A 180 -8.66 7.11 -12.44
C ASP A 180 -8.00 8.48 -12.64
N PRO A 181 -8.53 9.36 -13.52
CA PRO A 181 -7.92 10.66 -13.77
C PRO A 181 -8.04 11.65 -12.59
N ALA A 182 -8.70 11.27 -11.49
CA ALA A 182 -9.09 12.17 -10.41
C ALA A 182 -8.61 11.75 -9.02
N THR A 183 -7.68 10.80 -8.96
CA THR A 183 -6.96 10.40 -7.74
C THR A 183 -5.66 9.71 -8.13
N ASP A 184 -4.64 9.87 -7.31
CA ASP A 184 -3.40 9.11 -7.46
C ASP A 184 -3.34 7.94 -6.49
N ILE A 185 -2.60 6.90 -6.87
CA ILE A 185 -2.27 5.83 -5.93
C ILE A 185 -1.21 6.30 -4.93
N ILE A 186 -1.14 5.61 -3.80
CA ILE A 186 -0.03 5.73 -2.86
C ILE A 186 0.38 4.32 -2.46
N LEU A 187 1.68 4.04 -2.50
CA LEU A 187 2.17 2.69 -2.20
C LEU A 187 3.09 2.72 -0.98
N PRO A 188 3.06 1.66 -0.15
CA PRO A 188 4.09 1.41 0.85
C PRO A 188 5.50 1.55 0.26
N PHE A 189 6.38 2.22 0.99
CA PHE A 189 7.80 2.33 0.67
C PHE A 189 8.60 1.48 1.65
N ILE A 190 9.33 0.50 1.12
CA ILE A 190 10.03 -0.52 1.88
C ILE A 190 11.52 -0.51 1.52
N GLU A 191 12.40 -0.80 2.48
CA GLU A 191 13.82 -1.01 2.19
C GLU A 191 14.31 -2.31 2.82
N SER A 192 15.42 -2.83 2.30
CA SER A 192 16.17 -3.90 2.94
C SER A 192 17.28 -3.31 3.80
N LYS A 193 17.34 -3.71 5.07
CA LYS A 193 18.41 -3.35 6.01
C LYS A 193 19.04 -4.61 6.56
N GLY A 194 20.18 -4.99 6.00
CA GLY A 194 20.83 -6.27 6.32
C GLY A 194 20.00 -7.44 5.79
N ASN A 195 19.48 -8.27 6.68
CA ASN A 195 18.68 -9.46 6.35
C ASN A 195 17.17 -9.26 6.62
N GLU A 196 16.73 -8.03 6.82
CA GLU A 196 15.36 -7.67 7.18
C GLU A 196 14.80 -6.67 6.17
N ALA A 197 13.49 -6.75 5.94
CA ALA A 197 12.74 -5.72 5.24
C ALA A 197 12.03 -4.85 6.27
N GLN A 198 11.99 -3.54 6.03
CA GLN A 198 11.29 -2.59 6.89
C GLN A 198 10.56 -1.54 6.07
N PHE A 199 9.34 -1.20 6.48
CA PHE A 199 8.63 -0.05 5.92
C PHE A 199 9.27 1.24 6.41
N ILE A 200 9.52 2.14 5.48
CA ILE A 200 10.07 3.48 5.73
C ILE A 200 9.05 4.58 5.40
N GLY A 201 7.83 4.21 5.01
CA GLY A 201 6.68 5.10 4.88
C GLY A 201 5.88 4.84 3.60
N LEU A 202 5.52 5.90 2.89
CA LEU A 202 4.67 5.85 1.70
C LEU A 202 5.31 6.58 0.51
N ALA A 203 5.40 5.91 -0.63
CA ALA A 203 5.86 6.43 -1.90
C ALA A 203 4.73 7.18 -2.61
N LEU A 204 4.98 8.43 -3.01
CA LEU A 204 4.00 9.31 -3.65
C LEU A 204 4.04 9.17 -5.17
N PHE A 205 2.88 9.00 -5.78
CA PHE A 205 2.73 8.84 -7.23
C PHE A 205 2.01 10.04 -7.85
N ASP A 206 2.39 10.35 -9.08
CA ASP A 206 1.66 11.22 -10.02
C ASP A 206 1.29 10.33 -11.21
N ASP A 207 -0.02 10.10 -11.42
CA ASP A 207 -0.58 9.08 -12.31
C ASP A 207 -0.06 7.67 -11.94
N ALA A 208 0.79 7.09 -12.78
CA ALA A 208 1.32 5.74 -12.62
C ALA A 208 2.83 5.72 -12.34
N LYS A 209 3.40 6.85 -11.89
CA LYS A 209 4.84 7.01 -11.69
C LYS A 209 5.17 7.47 -10.28
N TYR A 210 6.11 6.79 -9.65
CA TYR A 210 6.71 7.23 -8.40
C TYR A 210 7.49 8.53 -8.64
N THR A 211 7.17 9.55 -7.85
CA THR A 211 7.70 10.91 -8.00
C THR A 211 9.14 11.06 -7.48
N GLY A 212 9.63 10.07 -6.73
CA GLY A 212 10.85 10.17 -5.95
C GLY A 212 10.66 10.80 -4.57
N GLN A 213 9.44 11.24 -4.24
CA GLN A 213 9.09 11.79 -2.93
C GLN A 213 8.33 10.78 -2.08
N ASN A 214 8.58 10.79 -0.78
CA ASN A 214 7.92 9.88 0.16
C ASN A 214 7.53 10.59 1.44
N LEU A 215 6.50 10.04 2.08
CA LEU A 215 6.20 10.28 3.49
C LEU A 215 7.03 9.30 4.32
N ASP A 216 7.59 9.73 5.45
CA ASP A 216 8.16 8.82 6.44
C ASP A 216 7.04 8.07 7.20
N THR A 217 7.37 7.19 8.15
CA THR A 217 6.36 6.41 8.87
C THR A 217 5.43 7.26 9.75
N THR A 218 5.92 8.37 10.32
CA THR A 218 5.10 9.27 11.15
C THR A 218 4.14 10.09 10.27
N GLU A 219 4.66 10.62 9.17
CA GLU A 219 3.89 11.30 8.14
C GLU A 219 2.87 10.36 7.49
N SER A 220 3.22 9.08 7.31
CA SER A 220 2.31 8.06 6.77
C SER A 220 1.14 7.79 7.71
N THR A 221 1.37 7.69 9.02
CA THR A 221 0.28 7.58 10.01
C THR A 221 -0.64 8.80 9.98
N MET A 222 -0.07 10.02 9.87
CA MET A 222 -0.87 11.23 9.71
C MET A 222 -1.66 11.22 8.40
N TYR A 223 -1.04 10.82 7.28
CA TYR A 223 -1.73 10.62 6.00
C TYR A 223 -2.90 9.65 6.14
N MET A 224 -2.72 8.52 6.83
CA MET A 224 -3.78 7.54 7.05
C MET A 224 -4.98 8.11 7.82
N LEU A 225 -4.75 9.06 8.74
CA LEU A 225 -5.81 9.80 9.42
C LEU A 225 -6.48 10.82 8.49
N LEU A 226 -5.71 11.58 7.71
CA LEU A 226 -6.20 12.55 6.73
C LEU A 226 -6.96 11.89 5.57
N ALA A 227 -6.60 10.67 5.19
CA ALA A 227 -7.24 9.86 4.18
C ALA A 227 -8.49 9.14 4.71
N ASP A 228 -8.74 9.16 6.03
CA ASP A 228 -9.80 8.40 6.71
C ASP A 228 -9.68 6.89 6.47
N MET A 229 -8.43 6.42 6.51
CA MET A 229 -8.04 5.02 6.30
C MET A 229 -7.47 4.37 7.56
N ARG A 230 -7.61 5.03 8.72
CA ARG A 230 -7.18 4.50 10.02
C ARG A 230 -7.72 3.08 10.22
N ASN A 231 -6.82 2.16 10.54
CA ASN A 231 -7.15 0.78 10.87
C ASN A 231 -7.23 0.62 12.41
N LYS A 232 -6.53 -0.35 13.00
CA LYS A 232 -6.74 -0.74 14.40
C LYS A 232 -6.04 0.20 15.36
N TYR A 233 -4.74 0.39 15.17
CA TYR A 233 -3.91 1.29 15.95
C TYR A 233 -3.43 2.43 15.05
N ALA A 234 -3.19 3.60 15.64
CA ALA A 234 -2.56 4.73 14.98
C ALA A 234 -1.85 5.52 16.07
N GLU A 235 -0.53 5.39 16.11
CA GLU A 235 0.29 5.96 17.16
C GLU A 235 1.30 6.94 16.58
N ILE A 236 1.52 8.05 17.27
CA ILE A 236 2.36 9.15 16.79
C ILE A 236 3.25 9.62 17.94
N LYS A 237 4.56 9.73 17.66
CA LYS A 237 5.51 10.43 18.51
C LYS A 237 5.37 11.92 18.29
N VAL A 238 5.06 12.69 19.33
CA VAL A 238 4.88 14.14 19.23
C VAL A 238 5.92 14.84 20.10
N LYS A 239 6.65 15.80 19.51
CA LYS A 239 7.57 16.65 20.26
C LYS A 239 6.80 17.82 20.87
N VAL A 240 6.65 17.82 22.20
CA VAL A 240 5.84 18.80 22.94
C VAL A 240 6.67 19.72 23.84
N HIS A 241 7.96 19.41 24.02
CA HIS A 241 8.91 20.29 24.70
C HIS A 241 10.18 20.45 23.87
N GLU A 242 10.99 21.44 24.24
CA GLU A 242 12.25 21.76 23.57
C GLU A 242 13.37 21.79 24.61
N ASN A 243 14.52 21.20 24.27
CA ASN A 243 15.77 21.25 25.06
C ASN A 243 15.71 20.58 26.45
N GLU A 244 14.78 19.65 26.68
CA GLU A 244 14.77 18.80 27.89
C GLU A 244 15.84 17.69 27.82
N VAL A 245 16.32 17.25 28.99
CA VAL A 245 17.32 16.18 29.12
C VAL A 245 16.81 15.11 30.10
N PRO A 246 16.86 13.80 29.76
CA PRO A 246 17.25 13.25 28.46
C PRO A 246 16.31 13.67 27.31
N GLU A 247 16.78 13.57 26.07
CA GLU A 247 16.03 13.99 24.85
C GLU A 247 14.62 13.37 24.79
N SER A 248 14.42 12.19 25.37
CA SER A 248 13.10 11.55 25.49
C SER A 248 12.07 12.42 26.20
N ASN A 249 12.49 13.27 27.15
CA ASN A 249 11.59 14.19 27.87
C ASN A 249 11.00 15.29 26.96
N ASN A 250 11.49 15.44 25.73
CA ASN A 250 10.90 16.35 24.74
C ASN A 250 9.64 15.77 24.05
N TYR A 251 9.36 14.48 24.23
CA TYR A 251 8.34 13.77 23.46
C TYR A 251 7.26 13.14 24.33
N ILE A 252 6.08 13.02 23.75
CA ILE A 252 5.04 12.10 24.17
C ILE A 252 4.76 11.11 23.06
N TYR A 253 4.20 9.95 23.42
CA TYR A 253 3.66 8.99 22.48
C TYR A 253 2.15 8.90 22.67
N ILE A 254 1.39 9.12 21.60
CA ILE A 254 -0.07 9.14 21.64
C ILE A 254 -0.67 8.00 20.84
N SER A 255 -1.82 7.49 21.26
CA SER A 255 -2.66 6.57 20.49
C SER A 255 -3.96 7.25 20.08
N VAL A 256 -4.33 7.21 18.81
CA VAL A 256 -5.62 7.70 18.34
C VAL A 256 -6.69 6.65 18.60
N LEU A 257 -7.55 6.91 19.59
CA LEU A 257 -8.68 6.06 19.95
C LEU A 257 -9.87 6.26 19.00
N LYS A 258 -10.10 7.51 18.58
CA LYS A 258 -11.14 7.86 17.62
C LYS A 258 -10.66 8.98 16.70
N SER A 259 -10.97 8.87 15.42
CA SER A 259 -10.76 9.89 14.41
C SER A 259 -12.08 10.22 13.74
N ASP A 260 -12.36 11.50 13.52
CA ASP A 260 -13.49 11.99 12.74
C ASP A 260 -12.98 13.07 11.77
N ARG A 261 -13.03 12.77 10.47
CA ARG A 261 -12.57 13.66 9.41
C ARG A 261 -13.74 14.27 8.66
N LYS A 262 -13.74 15.59 8.55
CA LYS A 262 -14.61 16.33 7.62
C LYS A 262 -13.78 17.00 6.52
N LEU A 263 -13.95 16.54 5.28
CA LEU A 263 -13.34 17.12 4.08
C LEU A 263 -14.41 17.81 3.23
N THR A 264 -14.19 19.09 2.94
CA THR A 264 -15.05 19.93 2.08
C THR A 264 -14.23 20.53 0.94
N VAL A 265 -14.67 20.34 -0.30
CA VAL A 265 -14.03 20.93 -1.48
C VAL A 265 -14.91 22.04 -2.03
N ARG A 266 -14.35 23.23 -2.17
CA ARG A 266 -14.98 24.37 -2.85
C ARG A 266 -14.36 24.46 -4.23
N GLY A 267 -15.21 24.59 -5.25
CA GLY A 267 -14.76 24.58 -6.63
C GLY A 267 -15.83 25.04 -7.60
N GLN A 268 -16.73 25.93 -7.19
CA GLN A 268 -17.70 26.54 -8.10
C GLN A 268 -17.03 27.47 -9.12
N ASP A 269 -15.87 28.01 -8.76
CA ASP A 269 -15.03 28.84 -9.62
C ASP A 269 -13.77 28.05 -10.02
N PRO A 270 -13.52 27.81 -11.31
CA PRO A 270 -12.31 27.15 -11.80
C PRO A 270 -11.00 27.82 -11.37
N ASP A 271 -11.03 29.14 -11.13
CA ASP A 271 -9.84 29.88 -10.73
C ASP A 271 -9.58 29.75 -9.23
N ASN A 272 -10.62 29.52 -8.43
CA ASN A 272 -10.56 29.49 -6.96
C ASN A 272 -11.08 28.15 -6.40
N ILE A 273 -10.21 27.16 -6.37
CA ILE A 273 -10.47 25.82 -5.82
C ILE A 273 -9.74 25.70 -4.48
N SER A 274 -10.44 25.21 -3.46
CA SER A 274 -9.86 24.97 -2.14
C SER A 274 -10.37 23.68 -1.49
N ALA A 275 -9.54 23.09 -0.63
CA ALA A 275 -9.86 21.93 0.17
C ALA A 275 -9.72 22.25 1.66
N HIS A 276 -10.81 22.10 2.40
CA HIS A 276 -10.84 22.29 3.85
C HIS A 276 -10.94 20.93 4.55
N ILE A 277 -9.95 20.60 5.38
CA ILE A 277 -9.89 19.35 6.15
C ILE A 277 -9.91 19.69 7.64
N GLN A 278 -10.99 19.29 8.32
CA GLN A 278 -11.03 19.29 9.78
C GLN A 278 -10.89 17.86 10.29
N LEU A 279 -9.83 17.59 11.05
CA LEU A 279 -9.56 16.29 11.66
C LEU A 279 -9.73 16.38 13.18
N ASN A 280 -10.71 15.70 13.75
CA ASN A 280 -10.93 15.66 15.19
C ASN A 280 -10.45 14.31 15.76
N LEU A 281 -9.51 14.35 16.68
CA LEU A 281 -8.86 13.19 17.27
C LEU A 281 -9.17 13.09 18.76
N LYS A 282 -9.68 11.95 19.22
CA LYS A 282 -9.66 11.59 20.63
C LYS A 282 -8.49 10.66 20.88
N ILE A 283 -7.62 11.02 21.81
CA ILE A 283 -6.34 10.34 22.00
C ILE A 283 -6.14 9.85 23.43
N GLU A 284 -5.28 8.85 23.55
CA GLU A 284 -4.66 8.39 24.79
C GLU A 284 -3.17 8.74 24.77
N ILE A 285 -2.64 9.22 25.89
CA ILE A 285 -1.19 9.33 26.09
C ILE A 285 -0.69 7.95 26.55
N ILE A 286 0.13 7.31 25.71
CA ILE A 286 0.77 6.02 26.01
C ILE A 286 2.04 6.24 26.84
N GLU A 287 2.81 7.27 26.48
CA GLU A 287 4.09 7.58 27.11
C GLU A 287 4.26 9.10 27.27
N ASP A 288 4.60 9.54 28.47
CA ASP A 288 5.10 10.88 28.80
C ASP A 288 6.27 10.71 29.79
N PRO A 289 7.53 10.68 29.33
CA PRO A 289 8.69 10.48 30.19
C PRO A 289 8.87 11.58 31.24
N LYS A 290 8.43 12.80 30.95
CA LYS A 290 8.47 13.93 31.89
C LYS A 290 7.41 13.77 32.99
N ASN A 291 6.37 12.97 32.71
CA ASN A 291 5.30 12.54 33.62
C ASN A 291 4.71 13.72 34.41
N ASN A 292 4.22 14.72 33.69
CA ASN A 292 3.81 15.99 34.29
C ASN A 292 2.30 16.26 34.10
N LEU A 293 1.47 15.22 34.26
CA LEU A 293 0.02 15.23 34.00
C LEU A 293 -0.81 15.15 35.29
N ASP A 294 -0.43 15.92 36.30
CA ASP A 294 -1.04 15.91 37.65
C ASP A 294 -2.21 16.90 37.84
N SER A 295 -2.55 17.67 36.80
CA SER A 295 -3.59 18.70 36.89
C SER A 295 -4.27 18.97 35.55
N PHE A 296 -5.55 19.32 35.60
CA PHE A 296 -6.35 19.66 34.42
C PHE A 296 -5.73 20.76 33.56
N LYS A 297 -5.10 21.76 34.18
CA LYS A 297 -4.44 22.84 33.44
C LYS A 297 -3.28 22.32 32.59
N LYS A 298 -2.46 21.41 33.13
CA LYS A 298 -1.34 20.84 32.36
C LYS A 298 -1.83 19.96 31.20
N ILE A 299 -2.96 19.26 31.39
CA ILE A 299 -3.60 18.49 30.33
C ILE A 299 -4.14 19.43 29.23
N ASP A 300 -4.82 20.51 29.59
CA ASP A 300 -5.32 21.52 28.63
C ASP A 300 -4.18 22.21 27.87
N ASP A 301 -3.09 22.56 28.55
CA ASP A 301 -1.88 23.12 27.93
C ASP A 301 -1.24 22.10 26.97
N LEU A 302 -1.17 20.81 27.35
CA LEU A 302 -0.65 19.76 26.49
C LEU A 302 -1.56 19.48 25.29
N GLU A 303 -2.87 19.53 25.45
CA GLU A 303 -3.84 19.36 24.37
C GLU A 303 -3.68 20.44 23.29
N LYS A 304 -3.44 21.70 23.70
CA LYS A 304 -3.15 22.81 22.78
C LYS A 304 -1.84 22.59 22.03
N VAL A 305 -0.75 22.29 22.73
CA VAL A 305 0.55 22.04 22.09
C VAL A 305 0.47 20.84 21.14
N THR A 306 -0.21 19.76 21.53
CA THR A 306 -0.39 18.58 20.68
C THR A 306 -1.24 18.90 19.46
N THR A 307 -2.30 19.72 19.62
CA THR A 307 -3.13 20.22 18.52
C THR A 307 -2.31 21.01 17.51
N GLU A 308 -1.47 21.93 17.97
CA GLU A 308 -0.57 22.72 17.12
C GLU A 308 0.41 21.81 16.37
N LYS A 309 1.08 20.90 17.08
CA LYS A 309 2.08 19.99 16.48
C LYS A 309 1.51 19.02 15.47
N LEU A 310 0.32 18.47 15.73
CA LEU A 310 -0.35 17.60 14.77
C LEU A 310 -0.90 18.37 13.57
N THR A 311 -1.29 19.64 13.75
CA THR A 311 -1.68 20.52 12.64
C THR A 311 -0.48 20.86 11.76
N GLU A 312 0.69 21.16 12.35
CA GLU A 312 1.96 21.32 11.61
C GLU A 312 2.31 20.06 10.81
N LEU A 313 2.22 18.87 11.44
CA LEU A 313 2.49 17.59 10.77
C LEU A 313 1.51 17.33 9.62
N ALA A 314 0.21 17.59 9.82
CA ALA A 314 -0.80 17.44 8.78
C ALA A 314 -0.52 18.36 7.59
N ASN A 315 -0.20 19.64 7.84
CA ASN A 315 0.18 20.58 6.80
C ASN A 315 1.45 20.17 6.06
N THR A 316 2.44 19.61 6.76
CA THR A 316 3.67 19.06 6.15
C THR A 316 3.35 17.91 5.19
N VAL A 317 2.45 17.00 5.59
CA VAL A 317 1.98 15.91 4.71
C VAL A 317 1.30 16.48 3.47
N ILE A 318 0.37 17.43 3.63
CA ILE A 318 -0.33 18.07 2.51
C ILE A 318 0.66 18.75 1.56
N GLN A 319 1.65 19.48 2.10
CA GLN A 319 2.68 20.13 1.29
C GLN A 319 3.45 19.12 0.45
N LYS A 320 3.90 18.00 1.04
CA LYS A 320 4.58 16.93 0.30
C LYS A 320 3.71 16.31 -0.79
N LEU A 321 2.41 16.11 -0.52
CA LEU A 321 1.47 15.63 -1.54
C LEU A 321 1.38 16.63 -2.71
N GLN A 322 1.29 17.93 -2.44
CA GLN A 322 1.25 18.97 -3.48
C GLN A 322 2.57 19.07 -4.26
N GLU A 323 3.72 19.04 -3.57
CA GLU A 323 5.05 19.06 -4.20
C GLU A 323 5.30 17.83 -5.08
N ALA A 324 4.75 16.69 -4.70
CA ALA A 324 4.78 15.45 -5.48
C ALA A 324 3.71 15.41 -6.58
N ASN A 325 2.81 16.40 -6.65
CA ASN A 325 1.63 16.38 -7.50
C ASN A 325 0.79 15.09 -7.34
N SER A 326 0.62 14.64 -6.10
CA SER A 326 -0.02 13.38 -5.74
C SER A 326 -1.37 13.59 -5.04
N ASP A 327 -2.48 13.58 -5.79
CA ASP A 327 -3.84 13.65 -5.27
C ASP A 327 -4.33 12.31 -4.70
N SER A 328 -3.60 11.79 -3.72
CA SER A 328 -3.95 10.55 -3.01
C SER A 328 -5.09 10.73 -1.99
N LEU A 329 -5.46 11.99 -1.68
CA LEU A 329 -6.63 12.33 -0.86
C LEU A 329 -7.94 12.40 -1.67
N ALA A 330 -7.88 12.16 -2.98
CA ALA A 330 -9.03 12.12 -3.89
C ALA A 330 -9.84 13.44 -3.90
N ILE A 331 -9.14 14.58 -3.95
CA ILE A 331 -9.76 15.91 -4.07
C ILE A 331 -10.43 16.05 -5.44
N GLY A 332 -9.78 15.60 -6.51
CA GLY A 332 -10.31 15.58 -7.87
C GLY A 332 -11.62 14.81 -7.96
N ARG A 333 -11.69 13.62 -7.34
CA ARG A 333 -12.94 12.84 -7.21
C ARG A 333 -14.08 13.63 -6.60
N ARG A 334 -13.81 14.45 -5.57
CA ARG A 334 -14.83 15.32 -4.96
C ARG A 334 -15.22 16.46 -5.88
N LEU A 335 -14.28 17.01 -6.64
CA LEU A 335 -14.57 18.03 -7.64
C LEU A 335 -15.46 17.47 -8.75
N ILE A 336 -15.20 16.26 -9.25
CA ILE A 336 -16.08 15.54 -10.19
C ILE A 336 -17.48 15.38 -9.59
N ALA A 337 -17.57 14.91 -8.35
CA ALA A 337 -18.85 14.56 -7.73
C ALA A 337 -19.74 15.77 -7.43
N TYR A 338 -19.16 16.91 -7.03
CA TYR A 338 -19.93 18.06 -6.54
C TYR A 338 -19.83 19.31 -7.42
N HIS A 339 -18.82 19.41 -8.28
CA HIS A 339 -18.54 20.59 -9.13
C HIS A 339 -18.14 20.18 -10.56
N HIS A 340 -18.88 19.26 -11.17
CA HIS A 340 -18.56 18.67 -12.48
C HIS A 340 -18.27 19.71 -13.59
N ASN A 341 -19.07 20.79 -13.65
CA ASN A 341 -18.87 21.87 -14.63
C ASN A 341 -17.51 22.57 -14.51
N THR A 342 -16.91 22.57 -13.33
CA THR A 342 -15.57 23.11 -13.10
C THR A 342 -14.52 22.12 -13.55
N TRP A 343 -14.69 20.84 -13.21
CA TRP A 343 -13.80 19.76 -13.63
C TRP A 343 -13.60 19.73 -15.15
N GLU A 344 -14.67 19.87 -15.93
CA GLU A 344 -14.60 19.85 -17.40
C GLU A 344 -13.76 21.00 -18.02
N LYS A 345 -13.46 22.06 -17.25
CA LYS A 345 -12.82 23.28 -17.74
C LYS A 345 -11.36 23.41 -17.32
N ILE A 346 -10.85 22.52 -16.49
CA ILE A 346 -9.51 22.61 -15.92
C ILE A 346 -8.67 21.40 -16.28
N ASN A 347 -7.35 21.58 -16.33
CA ASN A 347 -6.42 20.45 -16.28
C ASN A 347 -6.10 20.19 -14.80
N TRP A 348 -6.60 19.08 -14.24
CA TRP A 348 -6.44 18.78 -12.82
C TRP A 348 -4.98 18.60 -12.41
N THR A 349 -4.18 17.92 -13.24
CA THR A 349 -2.75 17.71 -13.00
C THR A 349 -1.99 19.03 -12.90
N GLU A 350 -2.37 20.06 -13.66
CA GLU A 350 -1.77 21.39 -13.56
C GLU A 350 -2.34 22.21 -12.39
N LYS A 351 -3.61 21.99 -12.04
CA LYS A 351 -4.33 22.79 -11.03
C LYS A 351 -4.04 22.31 -9.60
N TYR A 352 -4.01 21.00 -9.36
CA TYR A 352 -3.89 20.38 -8.03
C TYR A 352 -2.74 20.95 -7.17
N PRO A 353 -1.50 21.13 -7.68
CA PRO A 353 -0.39 21.65 -6.88
C PRO A 353 -0.62 23.06 -6.33
N THR A 354 -1.56 23.81 -6.92
CA THR A 354 -1.77 25.23 -6.63
C THR A 354 -3.02 25.53 -5.83
N ILE A 355 -3.86 24.53 -5.55
CA ILE A 355 -5.08 24.75 -4.77
C ILE A 355 -4.76 25.10 -3.32
N GLU A 356 -5.63 25.86 -2.68
CA GLU A 356 -5.48 26.19 -1.27
C GLU A 356 -5.95 25.02 -0.41
N PHE A 357 -5.11 24.58 0.52
CA PHE A 357 -5.48 23.67 1.59
C PHE A 357 -5.57 24.41 2.92
N ASP A 358 -6.69 24.21 3.61
CA ASP A 358 -6.90 24.67 4.98
C ASP A 358 -7.15 23.42 5.84
N THR A 359 -6.08 22.96 6.48
CA THR A 359 -6.08 21.73 7.27
C THR A 359 -5.86 22.07 8.73
N ASN A 360 -6.81 21.62 9.56
CA ASN A 360 -6.77 21.84 11.00
C ASN A 360 -7.02 20.53 11.74
N VAL A 361 -6.14 20.21 12.68
CA VAL A 361 -6.33 19.10 13.60
C VAL A 361 -6.89 19.64 14.90
N LYS A 362 -7.77 18.90 15.57
CA LYS A 362 -8.21 19.17 16.92
C LYS A 362 -8.02 17.93 17.76
N VAL A 363 -7.34 18.05 18.89
CA VAL A 363 -7.10 16.95 19.81
C VAL A 363 -8.01 17.09 21.02
N GLU A 364 -8.47 15.95 21.54
CA GLU A 364 -9.10 15.79 22.85
C GLU A 364 -8.36 14.65 23.58
N ILE A 365 -7.68 14.96 24.68
CA ILE A 365 -7.00 13.95 25.51
C ILE A 365 -8.05 13.30 26.40
N VAL A 366 -8.39 12.03 26.13
CA VAL A 366 -9.43 11.30 26.88
C VAL A 366 -8.87 10.27 27.85
N LYS A 367 -7.59 9.94 27.73
CA LYS A 367 -6.86 9.03 28.64
C LYS A 367 -5.40 9.45 28.74
N HIS A 368 -4.83 9.32 29.94
CA HIS A 368 -3.42 9.63 30.20
C HIS A 368 -2.81 8.71 31.27
N GLY A 369 -3.15 7.42 31.21
CA GLY A 369 -2.69 6.39 32.15
C GLY A 369 -3.71 6.04 33.23
N ILE A 370 -3.23 5.51 34.35
CA ILE A 370 -4.05 4.97 35.47
C ILE A 370 -4.63 6.09 36.35
N PHE A 371 -4.11 7.31 36.22
CA PHE A 371 -4.61 8.47 36.94
C PHE A 371 -5.86 8.98 36.21
N ASN A 372 -7.04 8.68 36.74
CA ASN A 372 -8.33 9.22 36.27
C ASN A 372 -8.69 10.52 37.00
#